data_AF-A0A4S8PN74-F1
#
_entry.id   AF-A0A4S8PN74-F1
#
_cell.length_a   1.000
_cell.length_b   1.000
_cell.length_c   1.000
_cell.angle_alpha   90.00
_cell.angle_beta   90.00
_cell.angle_gamma   90.00
#
_symmetry.space_group_name_H-M   'P 1'
#
loop_
_entity.id
_entity.type
_entity.pdbx_description
1 polymer ?
#
loop_
_entity_poly.entity_id
_entity_poly.type
_entity_poly.pdbx_seq_one_letter_code
_entity_poly.pdbx_strand_id
1 'polypeptide(L)' 'MAAEEQILSPDQRKPTSRKALYTALGVAIVINLAYLFGNHQGWIEDVFILVTVAVLLGVIVSDAWLRRTGLR' A
#
# COMPACT_ATOMS: atom_id res chain seq x y z
N MET A 1 -12.40 34.23 -0.17
CA MET A 1 -12.65 33.58 -1.48
C MET A 1 -13.78 32.60 -1.28
N ALA A 2 -14.87 32.72 -2.04
CA ALA A 2 -15.90 31.69 -2.05
C ALA A 2 -15.24 30.40 -2.56
N ALA A 3 -15.31 29.32 -1.79
CA ALA A 3 -14.82 28.03 -2.25
C ALA A 3 -15.72 27.62 -3.43
N GLU A 4 -15.17 27.58 -4.64
CA GLU A 4 -15.86 27.07 -5.82
C GLU A 4 -16.32 25.63 -5.52
N GLU A 5 -17.60 25.33 -5.77
CA GLU A 5 -18.15 24.01 -5.54
C GLU A 5 -17.44 23.00 -6.45
N GLN A 6 -16.81 21.99 -5.86
CA GLN A 6 -16.03 21.02 -6.60
C GLN A 6 -16.94 20.16 -7.50
N ILE A 7 -16.86 20.35 -8.82
CA ILE A 7 -17.58 19.53 -9.79
C ILE A 7 -16.92 18.15 -9.88
N LEU A 8 -17.49 17.17 -9.18
CA LEU A 8 -17.04 15.78 -9.19
C LEU A 8 -17.84 14.95 -10.20
N SER A 9 -17.13 14.17 -11.02
CA SER A 9 -17.75 13.15 -11.87
C SER A 9 -18.42 12.06 -11.02
N PRO A 10 -19.42 11.33 -11.55
CA PRO A 10 -20.10 10.28 -10.79
C PRO A 10 -19.16 9.24 -10.18
N ASP A 11 -18.02 8.95 -10.83
CA ASP A 11 -17.04 7.98 -10.34
C ASP A 11 -16.18 8.50 -9.18
N GLN A 12 -15.87 9.79 -9.15
CA GLN A 12 -15.10 10.40 -8.07
C GLN A 12 -15.87 10.43 -6.73
N ARG A 13 -17.20 10.23 -6.78
CA ARG A 13 -18.05 10.12 -5.59
C ARG A 13 -17.99 8.73 -4.96
N LYS A 14 -17.39 7.74 -5.62
CA LYS A 14 -17.30 6.37 -5.10
C LYS A 14 -16.33 6.36 -3.91
N PRO A 15 -16.74 5.81 -2.74
CA PRO A 15 -15.84 5.68 -1.61
C PRO A 15 -14.69 4.74 -1.96
N THR A 16 -13.45 5.21 -1.76
CA THR A 16 -12.28 4.35 -1.91
C THR A 16 -12.28 3.26 -0.83
N SER A 17 -12.26 1.99 -1.23
CA SER A 17 -12.27 0.87 -0.28
C SER A 17 -10.89 0.64 0.32
N ARG A 18 -10.64 1.23 1.49
CA ARG A 18 -9.39 1.04 2.25
C ARG A 18 -9.17 -0.40 2.66
N LYS A 19 -10.25 -1.11 3.00
CA LYS A 19 -10.17 -2.53 3.34
C LYS A 19 -9.62 -3.33 2.16
N ALA A 20 -10.11 -3.05 0.94
CA ALA A 20 -9.60 -3.71 -0.26
C ALA A 20 -8.12 -3.39 -0.50
N LEU A 21 -7.71 -2.13 -0.33
CA LEU A 21 -6.30 -1.72 -0.43
C LEU A 21 -5.42 -2.50 0.55
N TYR A 22 -5.77 -2.53 1.85
CA TYR A 22 -4.96 -3.19 2.87
C TYR A 22 -4.92 -4.71 2.66
N THR A 23 -6.03 -5.32 2.25
CA THR A 23 -6.05 -6.75 1.89
C THR A 23 -5.14 -7.02 0.71
N ALA A 24 -5.21 -6.23 -0.37
CA ALA A 24 -4.37 -6.42 -1.55
C ALA A 24 -2.88 -6.27 -1.22
N LEU A 25 -2.51 -5.23 -0.47
CA LEU A 25 -1.12 -5.02 -0.03
C LEU A 25 -0.64 -6.14 0.91
N GLY A 26 -1.49 -6.59 1.84
CA GLY A 26 -1.17 -7.69 2.75
C GLY A 26 -0.93 -9.00 2.00
N VAL A 27 -1.78 -9.33 1.02
CA VAL A 27 -1.59 -10.50 0.15
C VAL A 27 -0.30 -10.40 -0.64
N ALA A 28 -0.01 -9.23 -1.23
CA ALA A 28 1.23 -9.01 -1.97
C ALA A 28 2.49 -9.18 -1.10
N ILE A 29 2.45 -8.72 0.16
CA ILE A 29 3.53 -8.91 1.13
C ILE A 29 3.75 -10.41 1.39
N VAL A 30 2.68 -11.17 1.67
CA VAL A 30 2.78 -12.61 1.94
C VAL A 30 3.36 -13.36 0.75
N ILE A 31 2.89 -13.06 -0.47
CA ILE A 31 3.41 -13.68 -1.70
C ILE A 31 4.90 -13.37 -1.88
N ASN A 32 5.32 -12.12 -1.70
CA ASN A 32 6.73 -11.75 -1.84
C ASN A 32 7.61 -12.46 -0.80
N LEU A 33 7.17 -12.53 0.46
CA LEU A 33 7.91 -13.26 1.49
C LEU A 33 7.99 -14.76 1.20
N ALA A 34 6.99 -15.34 0.54
CA ALA A 34 7.05 -16.73 0.11
C ALA A 34 8.17 -16.99 -0.92
N TYR A 35 8.54 -15.99 -1.72
CA TYR A 35 9.65 -16.11 -2.68
C TYR A 35 11.04 -16.19 -2.03
N LEU A 36 11.17 -15.90 -0.74
CA LEU A 36 12.42 -16.15 0.01
C LEU A 36 12.66 -17.64 0.28
N PHE A 37 11.68 -18.51 0.00
CA PHE A 37 11.79 -19.94 0.17
C PHE A 37 11.79 -20.62 -1.21
N GLY A 38 12.93 -21.16 -1.61
CA GLY A 38 13.05 -21.88 -2.87
C GLY A 38 14.49 -22.24 -3.19
N ASN A 39 14.71 -22.72 -4.41
CA ASN A 39 16.04 -23.07 -4.89
C ASN A 39 16.71 -21.86 -5.57
N HIS A 40 17.00 -20.82 -4.79
CA HIS A 40 17.79 -19.67 -5.22
C HIS A 40 19.15 -19.67 -4.51
N GLN A 41 20.21 -19.34 -5.25
CA GLN A 41 21.60 -19.36 -4.77
C GLN A 41 22.14 -17.94 -4.48
N GLY A 42 21.46 -16.92 -5.00
CA GLY A 42 21.87 -15.54 -4.92
C GLY A 42 21.09 -14.76 -3.86
N TRP A 43 21.80 -13.89 -3.14
CA TRP A 43 21.23 -13.06 -2.06
C TRP A 43 20.73 -11.71 -2.54
N ILE A 44 21.12 -11.31 -3.76
CA ILE A 44 20.72 -10.02 -4.31
C ILE A 44 19.21 -9.96 -4.55
N GLU A 45 18.61 -11.08 -4.98
CA GLU A 45 17.16 -11.19 -5.18
C GLU A 45 16.42 -11.03 -3.84
N ASP A 46 16.90 -11.68 -2.78
CA ASP A 46 16.33 -11.57 -1.44
C ASP A 46 16.32 -10.11 -0.94
N VAL A 47 17.38 -9.35 -1.24
CA VAL A 47 17.44 -7.90 -0.91
C VAL A 47 16.32 -7.14 -1.61
N PHE A 48 16.10 -7.38 -2.91
CA PHE A 48 15.02 -6.72 -3.66
C PHE A 48 13.62 -7.14 -3.18
N ILE A 49 13.44 -8.42 -2.82
CA ILE A 49 12.20 -8.92 -2.22
C ILE A 49 11.92 -8.19 -0.89
N LEU A 50 12.92 -8.11 -0.01
CA LEU A 50 12.78 -7.46 1.30
C LEU A 50 12.53 -5.96 1.18
N VAL A 51 13.23 -5.27 0.26
CA VAL A 51 12.99 -3.85 -0.03
C VAL A 51 11.56 -3.63 -0.52
N THR A 52 11.07 -4.49 -1.43
CA THR A 52 9.70 -4.41 -1.94
C THR A 52 8.68 -4.60 -0.82
N VAL A 53 8.86 -5.60 0.04
CA VAL A 53 8.01 -5.84 1.21
C VAL A 53 8.02 -4.63 2.16
N ALA A 54 9.19 -4.05 2.43
CA ALA A 54 9.32 -2.89 3.29
C ALA A 54 8.56 -1.67 2.74
N VAL A 55 8.60 -1.45 1.42
CA VAL A 55 7.84 -0.39 0.76
C VAL A 55 6.33 -0.62 0.88
N LEU A 56 5.84 -1.83 0.58
CA LEU A 56 4.41 -2.16 0.68
C LEU A 56 3.88 -1.98 2.11
N LEU A 57 4.65 -2.44 3.10
CA LEU A 57 4.31 -2.27 4.50
C LEU A 57 4.36 -0.78 4.90
N GLY A 58 5.37 -0.05 4.42
CA GLY A 58 5.51 1.39 4.62
C GLY A 58 4.30 2.19 4.15
N VAL A 59 3.69 1.80 3.02
CA VAL A 59 2.44 2.41 2.53
C VAL A 59 1.29 2.20 3.51
N ILE A 60 1.09 0.97 4.00
CA ILE A 60 0.03 0.66 4.99
C ILE A 60 0.24 1.47 6.27
N VAL A 61 1.46 1.45 6.80
CA VAL A 61 1.81 2.15 8.05
C VAL A 61 1.63 3.65 7.90
N SER A 62 2.10 4.23 6.80
CA SER A 62 2.00 5.67 6.54
C SER A 62 0.55 6.12 6.38
N ASP A 63 -0.27 5.40 5.60
CA ASP A 63 -1.71 5.71 5.46
C ASP A 63 -2.44 5.60 6.81
N ALA A 64 -2.17 4.55 7.58
CA ALA A 64 -2.77 4.38 8.90
C ALA A 64 -2.33 5.50 9.88
N TRP A 65 -1.06 5.90 9.85
CA TRP A 65 -0.53 6.96 10.71
C TRP A 65 -1.08 8.34 10.34
N LEU A 66 -1.01 8.73 9.06
CA LEU A 66 -1.60 9.98 8.55
C LEU A 66 -3.05 10.10 9.00
N ARG A 67 -3.84 9.03 8.91
CA ARG A 67 -5.25 9.07 9.34
C ARG A 67 -5.42 9.24 10.85
N ARG A 68 -4.51 8.69 11.66
CA ARG A 68 -4.51 8.90 13.12
C ARG A 68 -4.13 10.34 13.50
N THR A 69 -3.30 11.00 12.70
CA THR A 69 -2.85 12.38 12.94
C THR A 69 -3.77 13.43 12.32
N GLY A 70 -4.84 13.03 11.63
CA GLY A 70 -5.75 13.95 10.93
C GLY A 70 -5.23 14.42 9.57
N LEU A 71 -4.53 13.53 8.86
CA LEU A 71 -3.86 13.73 7.58
C LEU A 71 -2.73 14.76 7.66
N ARG A 72 -1.99 14.74 8.77
CA ARG A 72 -0.83 15.58 9.05
C ARG A 72 0.45 14.76 9.07
#